data_AF-A0A671TR26-F1
#
_entry.id   AF-A0A671TR26-F1
#
_cell.length_a   1.000
_cell.length_b   1.000
_cell.length_c   1.000
_cell.angle_alpha   90.00
_cell.angle_beta   90.00
_cell.angle_gamma   90.00
#
_symmetry.space_group_name_H-M   'P 1'
#
loop_
_entity.id
_entity.type
_entity.pdbx_description
1 polymer ?
#
loop_
_entity_poly.entity_id
_entity_poly.type
_entity_poly.pdbx_seq_one_letter_code
_entity_poly.pdbx_strand_id
1 'polypeptide(L)'
;MEYINVTFAKSVLNCMLFRVMAGISRLLEALVVIFFKFFIFFVYLSFYQMAFLLLLAMLTACAATPQDLSSKMFTFPEETQTANVRLTTSGQMFKAVTVCLRSITDLSRAHALFSLATPSSDNGFLIFKGAANNIISVSVVNTDAGFRGQDYKLNTWHPICSTWDSESGLAQLWLDGKPSIRKFTGGSNITNPIVILGQEQDSYGGKFDRRQSFIGMITDVHMWDHTLSSCEVQRYVDDRNFSPGNVLNWRALEFQTTGRVLIENKQLPCY
;
A
#
# COMPACT_ATOMS: atom_id res chain seq x y z
N MET A 1 -54.78 81.77 34.37
CA MET A 1 -55.24 80.41 34.01
C MET A 1 -54.25 79.70 33.07
N GLU A 2 -52.95 80.05 33.09
CA GLU A 2 -51.95 79.59 32.08
C GLU A 2 -50.88 78.63 32.62
N TYR A 3 -50.70 78.51 33.94
CA TYR A 3 -49.62 77.68 34.52
C TYR A 3 -49.94 76.17 34.61
N ILE A 4 -51.20 75.77 34.43
CA ILE A 4 -51.62 74.35 34.53
C ILE A 4 -51.35 73.59 33.20
N ASN A 5 -51.30 74.29 32.07
CA ASN A 5 -51.22 73.68 30.75
C ASN A 5 -49.81 73.15 30.40
N VAL A 6 -48.75 73.83 30.85
CA VAL A 6 -47.35 73.47 30.51
C VAL A 6 -46.87 72.24 31.30
N THR A 7 -47.27 72.11 32.57
CA THR A 7 -46.88 70.99 33.44
C THR A 7 -47.58 69.70 33.05
N PHE A 8 -48.86 69.79 32.65
CA PHE A 8 -49.62 68.65 32.12
C PHE A 8 -49.06 68.17 30.77
N ALA A 9 -48.75 69.09 29.85
CA ALA A 9 -48.14 68.75 28.56
C ALA A 9 -46.76 68.07 28.70
N LYS A 10 -45.90 68.55 29.63
CA LYS A 10 -44.60 67.89 29.94
C LYS A 10 -44.77 66.49 30.53
N SER A 11 -45.76 66.29 31.40
CA SER A 11 -46.05 64.99 32.00
C SER A 11 -46.52 63.97 30.94
N VAL A 12 -47.41 64.39 30.05
CA VAL A 12 -47.90 63.55 28.95
C VAL A 12 -46.77 63.21 27.96
N LEU A 13 -45.91 64.18 27.62
CA LEU A 13 -44.77 63.96 26.73
C LEU A 13 -43.74 63.00 27.33
N ASN A 14 -43.41 63.15 28.63
CA ASN A 14 -42.52 62.22 29.33
C ASN A 14 -43.11 60.80 29.41
N CYS A 15 -44.43 60.68 29.62
CA CYS A 15 -45.10 59.38 29.62
C CYS A 15 -45.09 58.71 28.23
N MET A 16 -45.28 59.49 27.16
CA MET A 16 -45.13 58.99 25.79
C MET A 16 -43.68 58.58 25.49
N LEU A 17 -42.69 59.40 25.86
CA LEU A 17 -41.28 59.09 25.65
C LEU A 17 -40.87 57.81 26.40
N PHE A 18 -41.34 57.64 27.64
CA PHE A 18 -41.08 56.45 28.44
C PHE A 18 -41.71 55.19 27.83
N ARG A 19 -42.94 55.29 27.29
CA ARG A 19 -43.58 54.19 26.56
C ARG A 19 -42.84 53.84 25.27
N VAL A 20 -42.35 54.84 24.53
CA VAL A 20 -41.56 54.63 23.30
C VAL A 20 -40.22 53.97 23.64
N MET A 21 -39.48 54.46 24.64
CA MET A 21 -38.20 53.86 25.06
C MET A 21 -38.36 52.44 25.61
N ALA A 22 -39.42 52.16 26.38
CA ALA A 22 -39.73 50.81 26.83
C ALA A 22 -40.10 49.87 25.67
N GLY A 23 -40.79 50.37 24.64
CA GLY A 23 -41.08 49.63 23.41
C GLY A 23 -39.82 49.28 22.61
N ILE A 24 -38.90 50.24 22.46
CA ILE A 24 -37.61 50.05 21.78
C ILE A 24 -36.73 49.05 22.54
N SER A 25 -36.68 49.13 23.88
CA SER A 25 -35.94 48.18 24.71
C SER A 25 -36.45 46.74 24.55
N ARG A 26 -37.77 46.53 24.55
CA ARG A 26 -38.37 45.20 24.32
C ARG A 26 -38.12 44.67 22.90
N LEU A 27 -38.10 45.55 21.90
CA LEU A 27 -37.76 45.19 20.52
C LEU A 27 -36.28 44.78 20.41
N LEU A 28 -35.38 45.49 21.09
CA LEU A 28 -33.95 45.15 21.13
C LEU A 28 -33.71 43.78 21.78
N GLU A 29 -34.35 43.52 22.93
CA GLU A 29 -34.28 42.21 23.61
C GLU A 29 -34.80 41.08 22.72
N ALA A 30 -35.94 41.28 22.05
CA ALA A 30 -36.50 40.30 21.13
C ALA A 30 -35.56 40.02 19.94
N LEU A 31 -34.95 41.06 19.36
CA LEU A 31 -33.97 40.94 18.28
C LEU A 31 -32.71 40.19 18.71
N VAL A 32 -32.19 40.44 19.92
CA VAL A 32 -31.03 39.73 20.49
C VAL A 32 -31.36 38.25 20.69
N VAL A 33 -32.53 37.91 21.23
CA VAL A 33 -32.96 36.51 21.42
C VAL A 33 -33.13 35.79 20.08
N ILE A 34 -33.69 36.46 19.07
CA ILE A 34 -33.82 35.92 17.71
C ILE A 34 -32.43 35.65 17.13
N PHE A 35 -31.51 36.62 17.21
CA PHE A 35 -30.14 36.47 16.71
C PHE A 35 -29.39 35.32 17.39
N PHE A 36 -29.50 35.18 18.72
CA PHE A 36 -28.90 34.06 19.45
C PHE A 36 -29.50 32.70 19.04
N LYS A 37 -30.81 32.61 18.85
CA LYS A 37 -31.45 31.38 18.36
C LYS A 37 -31.00 31.01 16.95
N PHE A 38 -30.91 31.99 16.04
CA PHE A 38 -30.37 31.77 14.70
C PHE A 38 -28.91 31.35 14.74
N PHE A 39 -28.08 32.01 15.56
CA PHE A 39 -26.67 31.66 15.73
C PHE A 39 -26.50 30.22 16.23
N ILE A 40 -27.23 29.83 17.28
CA ILE A 40 -27.22 28.45 17.81
C ILE A 40 -27.68 27.45 16.74
N PHE A 41 -28.73 27.77 15.98
CA PHE A 41 -29.22 26.91 14.88
C PHE A 41 -28.17 26.72 13.78
N PHE A 42 -27.49 27.79 13.35
CA PHE A 42 -26.41 27.71 12.36
C PHE A 42 -25.21 26.89 12.86
N VAL A 43 -24.83 27.07 14.13
CA VAL A 43 -23.76 26.28 14.76
C VAL A 43 -24.16 24.80 14.78
N TYR A 44 -25.36 24.46 15.23
CA TYR A 44 -25.87 23.08 15.21
C TYR A 44 -25.87 22.48 13.80
N LEU A 45 -26.35 23.23 12.80
CA LEU A 45 -26.38 22.78 11.41
C LEU A 45 -24.96 22.51 10.86
N SER A 46 -23.99 23.38 11.18
CA SER A 46 -22.59 23.18 10.80
C SER A 46 -21.94 21.96 11.48
N PHE A 47 -22.28 21.68 12.74
CA PHE A 47 -21.82 20.48 13.45
C PHE A 47 -22.38 19.21 12.81
N TYR A 48 -23.68 19.19 12.46
CA TYR A 48 -24.28 18.06 11.75
C TYR A 48 -23.67 17.86 10.37
N GLN A 49 -23.36 18.94 9.64
CA GLN A 49 -22.73 18.86 8.33
C GLN A 49 -21.29 18.33 8.40
N MET A 50 -20.50 18.77 9.40
CA MET A 50 -19.16 18.23 9.70
C MET A 50 -19.23 16.75 10.11
N ALA A 51 -20.17 16.38 10.98
CA ALA A 51 -20.37 14.99 11.39
C ALA A 51 -20.79 14.09 10.22
N PHE A 52 -21.64 14.59 9.32
CA PHE A 52 -22.05 13.88 8.12
C PHE A 52 -20.90 13.71 7.12
N LEU A 53 -20.05 14.72 6.94
CA LEU A 53 -18.83 14.62 6.13
C LEU A 53 -17.81 13.63 6.72
N LEU A 54 -17.63 13.62 8.05
CA LEU A 54 -16.79 12.64 8.73
C LEU A 54 -17.38 11.22 8.62
N LEU A 55 -18.70 11.05 8.74
CA LEU A 55 -19.37 9.78 8.56
C LEU A 55 -19.23 9.28 7.10
N LEU A 56 -19.41 10.16 6.12
CA LEU A 56 -19.15 9.88 4.71
C LEU A 56 -17.68 9.49 4.48
N ALA A 57 -16.73 10.21 5.07
CA ALA A 57 -15.30 9.90 4.98
C ALA A 57 -14.98 8.51 5.56
N MET A 58 -15.58 8.16 6.71
CA MET A 58 -15.44 6.84 7.35
C MET A 58 -16.13 5.73 6.53
N LEU A 59 -17.27 6.01 5.91
CA LEU A 59 -17.96 5.07 5.00
C LEU A 59 -17.21 4.88 3.68
N THR A 60 -16.43 5.87 3.23
CA THR A 60 -15.55 5.77 2.06
C THR A 60 -14.16 5.22 2.37
N ALA A 61 -13.79 5.09 3.65
CA ALA A 61 -12.53 4.49 4.07
C ALA A 61 -12.61 2.96 3.92
N CYS A 62 -12.53 2.50 2.67
CA CYS A 62 -12.20 1.11 2.36
C CYS A 62 -10.73 0.89 2.76
N ALA A 63 -10.47 0.64 4.04
CA ALA A 63 -9.19 0.08 4.44
C ALA A 63 -9.10 -1.28 3.75
N ALA A 64 -8.10 -1.46 2.88
CA ALA A 64 -7.89 -2.74 2.21
C ALA A 64 -7.56 -3.78 3.29
N THR A 65 -8.51 -4.65 3.58
CA THR A 65 -8.34 -5.68 4.59
C THR A 65 -7.36 -6.73 4.06
N PRO A 66 -6.34 -7.13 4.84
CA PRO A 66 -5.47 -8.23 4.47
C PRO A 66 -6.27 -9.49 4.12
N GLN A 67 -5.94 -10.14 3.00
CA GLN A 67 -6.62 -11.33 2.52
C GLN A 67 -5.74 -12.57 2.75
N ASP A 68 -6.37 -13.68 3.16
CA ASP A 68 -5.70 -14.97 3.20
C ASP A 68 -5.68 -15.61 1.81
N LEU A 69 -4.49 -15.71 1.22
CA LEU A 69 -4.26 -16.31 -0.09
C LEU A 69 -3.66 -17.72 0.00
N SER A 70 -3.68 -18.39 1.17
CA SER A 70 -3.02 -19.68 1.40
C SER A 70 -3.36 -20.76 0.37
N SER A 71 -4.60 -20.77 -0.16
CA SER A 71 -5.06 -21.70 -1.20
C SER A 71 -5.15 -21.07 -2.60
N LYS A 72 -4.65 -19.85 -2.76
CA LYS A 72 -4.79 -19.03 -3.97
C LYS A 72 -3.45 -18.75 -4.64
N MET A 73 -3.50 -18.35 -5.91
CA MET A 73 -2.38 -17.86 -6.71
C MET A 73 -2.83 -16.67 -7.56
N PHE A 74 -1.87 -15.81 -7.93
CA PHE A 74 -2.05 -14.81 -8.98
C PHE A 74 -1.68 -15.41 -10.33
N THR A 75 -2.53 -15.21 -11.34
CA THR A 75 -2.28 -15.61 -12.72
C THR A 75 -2.17 -14.37 -13.61
N PHE A 76 -1.07 -14.28 -14.35
CA PHE A 76 -0.78 -13.28 -15.37
C PHE A 76 -0.87 -13.97 -16.74
N PRO A 77 -2.03 -13.90 -17.43
CA PRO A 77 -2.31 -14.80 -18.56
C PRO A 77 -1.74 -14.32 -19.89
N GLU A 78 -1.26 -13.07 -20.00
CA GLU A 78 -0.86 -12.48 -21.27
C GLU A 78 0.24 -11.43 -21.12
N GLU A 79 1.01 -11.20 -22.19
CA GLU A 79 2.06 -10.18 -22.21
C GLU A 79 1.42 -8.78 -22.19
N THR A 80 1.71 -7.99 -21.16
CA THR A 80 1.24 -6.61 -21.07
C THR A 80 2.29 -5.75 -20.37
N GLN A 81 2.14 -4.43 -20.50
CA GLN A 81 2.84 -3.43 -19.67
C GLN A 81 1.92 -2.81 -18.63
N THR A 82 0.81 -3.47 -18.27
CA THR A 82 -0.24 -2.91 -17.40
C THR A 82 -0.69 -3.87 -16.31
N ALA A 83 -0.75 -5.18 -16.60
CA ALA A 83 -1.20 -6.18 -15.62
C ALA A 83 -0.15 -6.31 -14.51
N ASN A 84 -0.52 -5.97 -13.28
CA ASN A 84 0.38 -6.01 -12.14
C ASN A 84 -0.38 -6.15 -10.81
N VAL A 85 0.34 -6.61 -9.78
CA VAL A 85 -0.14 -6.63 -8.40
C VAL A 85 0.79 -5.76 -7.56
N ARG A 86 0.25 -4.67 -7.01
CA ARG A 86 0.94 -3.80 -6.07
C ARG A 86 0.73 -4.32 -4.65
N LEU A 87 1.81 -4.54 -3.92
CA LEU A 87 1.77 -5.05 -2.53
C LEU A 87 2.10 -3.93 -1.53
N THR A 88 1.42 -3.93 -0.39
CA THR A 88 1.71 -3.02 0.73
C THR A 88 2.72 -3.67 1.69
N THR A 89 3.82 -2.98 2.00
CA THR A 89 4.82 -3.43 2.97
C THR A 89 4.56 -2.85 4.36
N SER A 90 4.78 -3.63 5.42
CA SER A 90 4.61 -3.18 6.82
C SER A 90 5.74 -2.27 7.35
N GLY A 91 6.75 -1.96 6.52
CA GLY A 91 7.90 -1.12 6.85
C GLY A 91 8.32 -0.18 5.71
N GLN A 92 9.04 0.88 6.07
CA GLN A 92 9.52 1.94 5.16
C GLN A 92 11.05 2.00 5.03
N MET A 93 11.80 1.19 5.79
CA MET A 93 13.25 1.06 5.64
C MET A 93 13.67 -0.37 5.98
N PHE A 94 14.50 -0.98 5.14
CA PHE A 94 15.07 -2.31 5.35
C PHE A 94 16.59 -2.27 5.27
N LYS A 95 17.24 -2.85 6.29
CA LYS A 95 18.69 -3.09 6.33
C LYS A 95 19.05 -4.49 5.85
N ALA A 96 18.13 -5.42 5.95
CA ALA A 96 18.24 -6.74 5.38
C ALA A 96 16.87 -7.13 4.84
N VAL A 97 16.86 -8.01 3.84
CA VAL A 97 15.62 -8.59 3.33
C VAL A 97 15.81 -10.05 2.99
N THR A 98 14.76 -10.83 3.17
CA THR A 98 14.57 -12.09 2.47
C THR A 98 13.27 -12.01 1.69
N VAL A 99 13.28 -12.42 0.43
CA VAL A 99 12.07 -12.58 -0.38
C VAL A 99 12.00 -14.03 -0.82
N CYS A 100 10.86 -14.67 -0.60
CA CYS A 100 10.56 -16.00 -1.13
C CYS A 100 9.24 -15.96 -1.90
N LEU A 101 9.19 -16.62 -3.05
CA LEU A 101 7.98 -16.80 -3.85
C LEU A 101 8.02 -18.13 -4.60
N ARG A 102 6.85 -18.62 -5.02
CA ARG A 102 6.73 -19.74 -5.95
C ARG A 102 6.21 -19.22 -7.28
N SER A 103 6.84 -19.64 -8.38
CA SER A 103 6.41 -19.25 -9.72
C SER A 103 6.44 -20.42 -10.70
N ILE A 104 5.57 -20.37 -11.70
CA ILE A 104 5.59 -21.26 -12.87
C ILE A 104 5.33 -20.40 -14.12
N THR A 105 6.11 -20.65 -15.18
CA THR A 105 6.04 -19.93 -16.44
C THR A 105 6.65 -20.76 -17.57
N ASP A 106 6.25 -20.51 -18.80
CA ASP A 106 6.87 -21.03 -20.02
C ASP A 106 7.77 -20.00 -20.73
N LEU A 107 7.99 -18.83 -20.11
CA LEU A 107 8.80 -17.76 -20.68
C LEU A 107 10.29 -18.13 -20.79
N SER A 108 10.78 -18.26 -22.02
CA SER A 108 12.21 -18.36 -22.31
C SER A 108 12.92 -17.00 -22.33
N ARG A 109 12.18 -15.90 -22.52
CA ARG A 109 12.70 -14.53 -22.48
C ARG A 109 12.93 -14.04 -21.05
N ALA A 110 13.60 -12.90 -20.96
CA ALA A 110 13.83 -12.23 -19.68
C ALA A 110 12.51 -11.73 -19.06
N HIS A 111 12.38 -11.80 -17.74
CA HIS A 111 11.17 -11.36 -17.02
C HIS A 111 11.42 -11.12 -15.52
N ALA A 112 10.65 -10.22 -14.92
CA ALA A 112 10.65 -10.00 -13.49
C ALA A 112 9.92 -11.13 -12.74
N LEU A 113 10.52 -11.61 -11.66
CA LEU A 113 9.86 -12.52 -10.71
C LEU A 113 9.33 -11.75 -9.50
N PHE A 114 10.07 -10.73 -9.06
CA PHE A 114 9.71 -9.83 -7.97
C PHE A 114 10.41 -8.49 -8.18
N SER A 115 9.68 -7.37 -8.18
CA SER A 115 10.25 -6.03 -8.34
C SER A 115 9.89 -5.15 -7.14
N LEU A 116 10.90 -4.64 -6.45
CA LEU A 116 10.78 -3.60 -5.43
C LEU A 116 11.57 -2.38 -5.88
N ALA A 117 10.91 -1.23 -5.97
CA ALA A 117 11.51 0.06 -6.30
C ALA A 117 11.49 0.99 -5.09
N THR A 118 12.42 1.94 -5.07
CA THR A 118 12.44 3.09 -4.15
C THR A 118 12.39 4.39 -4.96
N PRO A 119 12.14 5.56 -4.35
CA PRO A 119 12.14 6.83 -5.08
C PRO A 119 13.46 7.15 -5.79
N SER A 120 14.58 6.56 -5.34
CA SER A 120 15.92 6.78 -5.89
C SER A 120 16.47 5.61 -6.70
N SER A 121 15.78 4.48 -6.72
CA SER A 121 16.30 3.24 -7.31
C SER A 121 15.16 2.38 -7.83
N ASP A 122 15.08 2.30 -9.14
CA ASP A 122 14.12 1.50 -9.88
C ASP A 122 14.29 0.00 -9.53
N ASN A 123 15.55 -0.44 -9.37
CA ASN A 123 15.92 -1.77 -8.89
C ASN A 123 16.33 -1.74 -7.41
N GLY A 124 15.41 -1.37 -6.52
CA GLY A 124 15.62 -1.35 -5.07
C GLY A 124 15.92 -2.74 -4.51
N PHE A 125 15.09 -3.73 -4.86
CA PHE A 125 15.36 -5.16 -4.73
C PHE A 125 14.63 -5.90 -5.85
N LEU A 126 15.37 -6.45 -6.81
CA LEU A 126 14.81 -7.09 -8.00
C LEU A 126 15.29 -8.54 -8.08
N ILE A 127 14.37 -9.49 -8.25
CA ILE A 127 14.69 -10.86 -8.68
C ILE A 127 14.25 -10.98 -10.14
N PHE A 128 15.22 -11.17 -11.03
CA PHE A 128 14.99 -11.12 -12.47
C PHE A 128 15.54 -12.35 -13.18
N LYS A 129 14.71 -13.05 -13.96
CA LYS A 129 15.15 -14.17 -14.78
C LYS A 129 15.69 -13.62 -16.10
N GLY A 130 16.97 -13.87 -16.41
CA GLY A 130 17.56 -13.51 -17.69
C GLY A 130 17.28 -14.55 -18.79
N ALA A 131 17.35 -14.14 -20.06
CA ALA A 131 17.01 -14.99 -21.21
C ALA A 131 18.03 -16.12 -21.46
N ALA A 132 19.32 -15.87 -21.20
CA ALA A 132 20.40 -16.79 -21.55
C ALA A 132 21.00 -17.50 -20.32
N ASN A 133 21.55 -18.70 -20.54
CA ASN A 133 22.41 -19.44 -19.59
C ASN A 133 21.77 -19.69 -18.21
N ASN A 134 20.43 -19.76 -18.17
CA ASN A 134 19.64 -19.85 -16.95
C ASN A 134 20.17 -18.94 -15.83
N ILE A 135 20.44 -17.69 -16.18
CA ILE A 135 20.85 -16.69 -15.20
C ILE A 135 19.63 -16.15 -14.47
N ILE A 136 19.73 -16.05 -13.14
CA ILE A 136 18.80 -15.27 -12.33
C ILE A 136 19.63 -14.17 -11.69
N SER A 137 19.24 -12.93 -11.88
CA SER A 137 19.88 -11.75 -11.30
C SER A 137 19.15 -11.32 -10.03
N VAL A 138 19.93 -10.91 -9.04
CA VAL A 138 19.43 -10.17 -7.89
C VAL A 138 20.07 -8.80 -7.91
N SER A 139 19.26 -7.76 -8.02
CA SER A 139 19.72 -6.38 -7.99
C SER A 139 19.29 -5.72 -6.69
N VAL A 140 20.19 -4.97 -6.06
CA VAL A 140 19.89 -4.21 -4.83
C VAL A 140 20.41 -2.78 -5.00
N VAL A 141 19.53 -1.79 -4.83
CA VAL A 141 19.82 -0.37 -5.04
C VAL A 141 20.60 -0.15 -6.35
N ASN A 142 20.04 -0.66 -7.46
CA ASN A 142 20.61 -0.62 -8.82
C ASN A 142 21.96 -1.33 -9.03
N THR A 143 22.47 -2.07 -8.04
CA THR A 143 23.68 -2.91 -8.19
C THR A 143 23.28 -4.35 -8.46
N ASP A 144 23.69 -4.91 -9.60
CA ASP A 144 23.29 -6.24 -10.05
C ASP A 144 24.29 -7.35 -9.70
N ALA A 145 23.77 -8.50 -9.28
CA ALA A 145 24.49 -9.76 -9.19
C ALA A 145 23.77 -10.87 -9.96
N GLY A 146 24.32 -11.26 -11.11
CA GLY A 146 23.82 -12.40 -11.89
C GLY A 146 24.31 -13.77 -11.41
N PHE A 147 23.42 -14.67 -11.02
CA PHE A 147 23.71 -16.06 -10.64
C PHE A 147 23.47 -17.00 -11.82
N ARG A 148 24.55 -17.58 -12.36
CA ARG A 148 24.53 -18.41 -13.59
C ARG A 148 24.31 -19.88 -13.27
N GLY A 149 23.90 -20.65 -14.28
CA GLY A 149 23.81 -22.11 -14.18
C GLY A 149 22.71 -22.59 -13.24
N GLN A 150 21.65 -21.79 -13.05
CA GLN A 150 20.49 -22.21 -12.27
C GLN A 150 19.72 -23.26 -13.09
N ASP A 151 19.18 -24.30 -12.45
CA ASP A 151 18.39 -25.34 -13.15
C ASP A 151 16.92 -24.90 -13.34
N TYR A 152 16.71 -23.70 -13.91
CA TYR A 152 15.38 -23.13 -14.11
C TYR A 152 14.68 -23.80 -15.29
N LYS A 153 13.60 -24.53 -15.02
CA LYS A 153 12.83 -25.31 -15.99
C LYS A 153 11.49 -24.64 -16.30
N LEU A 154 11.22 -24.48 -17.59
CA LEU A 154 9.93 -23.98 -18.06
C LEU A 154 8.82 -24.96 -17.65
N ASN A 155 7.61 -24.43 -17.40
CA ASN A 155 6.44 -25.18 -16.96
C ASN A 155 6.68 -26.04 -15.69
N THR A 156 7.56 -25.59 -14.81
CA THR A 156 7.81 -26.21 -13.50
C THR A 156 7.58 -25.19 -12.40
N TRP A 157 6.93 -25.61 -11.31
CA TRP A 157 6.82 -24.78 -10.11
C TRP A 157 8.16 -24.70 -9.42
N HIS A 158 8.69 -23.49 -9.32
CA HIS A 158 9.95 -23.19 -8.65
C HIS A 158 9.71 -22.35 -7.39
N PRO A 159 10.01 -22.85 -6.19
CA PRO A 159 10.26 -22.00 -5.02
C PRO A 159 11.60 -21.29 -5.20
N ILE A 160 11.56 -19.96 -5.14
CA ILE A 160 12.69 -19.07 -5.36
C ILE A 160 12.80 -18.18 -4.13
N CYS A 161 13.98 -18.16 -3.50
CA CYS A 161 14.27 -17.27 -2.39
C CYS A 161 15.53 -16.47 -2.67
N SER A 162 15.58 -15.22 -2.23
CA SER A 162 16.78 -14.41 -2.24
C SER A 162 16.92 -13.63 -0.95
N THR A 163 18.15 -13.53 -0.46
CA THR A 163 18.50 -12.73 0.71
C THR A 163 19.42 -11.58 0.32
N TRP A 164 19.40 -10.50 1.09
CA TRP A 164 20.41 -9.45 1.08
C TRP A 164 20.53 -8.82 2.47
N ASP A 165 21.73 -8.35 2.80
CA ASP A 165 22.04 -7.69 4.06
C ASP A 165 22.97 -6.48 3.82
N SER A 166 22.63 -5.32 4.39
CA SER A 166 23.35 -4.06 4.20
C SER A 166 24.72 -4.04 4.86
N GLU A 167 24.90 -4.77 5.95
CA GLU A 167 26.15 -4.76 6.73
C GLU A 167 27.28 -5.45 5.96
N SER A 168 26.99 -6.63 5.41
CA SER A 168 27.90 -7.38 4.55
C SER A 168 27.84 -6.96 3.07
N GLY A 169 26.71 -6.39 2.66
CA GLY A 169 26.37 -6.09 1.27
C GLY A 169 26.21 -7.33 0.38
N LEU A 170 25.98 -8.51 0.98
CA LEU A 170 25.92 -9.77 0.26
C LEU A 170 24.48 -10.16 -0.08
N ALA A 171 24.25 -10.48 -1.35
CA ALA A 171 23.06 -11.18 -1.82
C ALA A 171 23.34 -12.67 -2.06
N GLN A 172 22.31 -13.50 -1.88
CA GLN A 172 22.34 -14.94 -2.17
C GLN A 172 20.98 -15.39 -2.70
N LEU A 173 20.98 -16.33 -3.64
CA LEU A 173 19.79 -16.88 -4.28
C LEU A 173 19.65 -18.37 -3.95
N TRP A 174 18.41 -18.85 -3.85
CA TRP A 174 18.04 -20.24 -3.81
C TRP A 174 17.00 -20.52 -4.89
N LEU A 175 17.24 -21.56 -5.69
CA LEU A 175 16.27 -22.12 -6.63
C LEU A 175 16.03 -23.58 -6.22
N ASP A 176 14.79 -23.96 -5.98
CA ASP A 176 14.42 -25.33 -5.56
C ASP A 176 15.18 -25.79 -4.30
N GLY A 177 15.43 -24.86 -3.37
CA GLY A 177 16.21 -25.09 -2.15
C GLY A 177 17.72 -25.19 -2.33
N LYS A 178 18.24 -25.16 -3.57
CA LYS A 178 19.69 -25.20 -3.83
C LYS A 178 20.29 -23.80 -3.68
N PRO A 179 21.22 -23.57 -2.74
CA PRO A 179 21.86 -22.26 -2.59
C PRO A 179 22.83 -21.96 -3.73
N SER A 180 22.86 -20.71 -4.16
CA SER A 180 23.94 -20.13 -4.95
C SER A 180 25.14 -19.76 -4.05
N ILE A 181 26.26 -19.40 -4.67
CA ILE A 181 27.29 -18.62 -3.98
C ILE A 181 26.74 -17.27 -3.53
N ARG A 182 27.42 -16.59 -2.60
CA ARG A 182 27.11 -15.21 -2.22
C ARG A 182 27.82 -14.23 -3.15
N LYS A 183 27.19 -13.09 -3.44
CA LYS A 183 27.76 -12.02 -4.27
C LYS A 183 27.50 -10.67 -3.64
N PHE A 184 28.43 -9.74 -3.81
CA PHE A 184 28.27 -8.38 -3.31
C PHE A 184 27.35 -7.56 -4.23
N THR A 185 26.37 -6.87 -3.65
CA THR A 185 25.40 -5.98 -4.32
C THR A 185 25.28 -4.63 -3.63
N GLY A 186 26.28 -4.22 -2.83
CA GLY A 186 26.25 -2.96 -2.09
C GLY A 186 25.59 -3.06 -0.72
N GLY A 187 25.78 -2.04 0.11
CA GLY A 187 25.38 -2.01 1.53
C GLY A 187 24.44 -0.86 1.89
N SER A 188 23.72 -0.30 0.93
CA SER A 188 22.80 0.83 1.15
C SER A 188 21.40 0.35 1.52
N ASN A 189 20.81 0.92 2.57
CA ASN A 189 19.45 0.58 3.01
C ASN A 189 18.43 0.83 1.90
N ILE A 190 17.43 -0.06 1.83
CA ILE A 190 16.24 0.11 0.99
C ILE A 190 15.27 1.01 1.75
N THR A 191 14.80 2.11 1.17
CA THR A 191 13.90 3.07 1.83
C THR A 191 12.69 3.42 0.97
N ASN A 192 11.54 3.60 1.62
CA ASN A 192 10.23 3.87 1.02
C ASN A 192 9.93 2.92 -0.17
N PRO A 193 9.81 1.60 0.07
CA PRO A 193 9.68 0.63 -0.99
C PRO A 193 8.26 0.57 -1.58
N ILE A 194 8.15 0.34 -2.89
CA ILE A 194 6.94 -0.16 -3.55
C ILE A 194 7.26 -1.50 -4.19
N VAL A 195 6.43 -2.50 -3.89
CA VAL A 195 6.56 -3.85 -4.43
C VAL A 195 5.50 -4.08 -5.51
N ILE A 196 5.95 -4.59 -6.65
CA ILE A 196 5.12 -4.96 -7.79
C ILE A 196 5.46 -6.38 -8.24
N LEU A 197 4.41 -7.18 -8.43
CA LEU A 197 4.47 -8.48 -9.14
C LEU A 197 3.90 -8.31 -10.54
N GLY A 198 4.41 -9.11 -11.48
CA GLY A 198 3.95 -9.10 -12.88
C GLY A 198 4.76 -8.19 -13.80
N GLN A 199 5.45 -7.19 -13.26
CA GLN A 199 6.19 -6.18 -14.01
C GLN A 199 7.54 -5.86 -13.36
N GLU A 200 8.46 -5.41 -14.20
CA GLU A 200 9.73 -4.79 -13.81
C GLU A 200 9.52 -3.26 -13.76
N GLN A 201 10.06 -2.57 -12.75
CA GLN A 201 9.83 -1.15 -12.50
C GLN A 201 11.04 -0.33 -13.00
N ASP A 202 10.88 0.45 -14.08
CA ASP A 202 11.88 1.47 -14.52
C ASP A 202 11.62 2.86 -13.89
N SER A 203 10.73 2.91 -12.91
CA SER A 203 10.48 4.06 -12.05
C SER A 203 9.70 3.61 -10.82
N TYR A 204 9.72 4.41 -9.77
CA TYR A 204 8.93 4.18 -8.55
C TYR A 204 7.43 3.98 -8.85
N GLY A 205 6.98 2.72 -8.91
CA GLY A 205 5.61 2.31 -9.21
C GLY A 205 5.20 2.29 -10.69
N GLY A 206 6.11 2.37 -11.67
CA GLY A 206 5.72 2.51 -13.08
C GLY A 206 6.81 2.29 -14.13
N LYS A 207 6.55 2.80 -15.36
CA LYS A 207 7.39 2.65 -16.57
C LYS A 207 7.69 1.19 -16.96
N PHE A 208 6.70 0.32 -16.85
CA PHE A 208 6.84 -1.09 -17.19
C PHE A 208 7.14 -1.30 -18.68
N ASP A 209 8.09 -2.19 -19.01
CA ASP A 209 8.29 -2.73 -20.36
C ASP A 209 7.64 -4.11 -20.48
N ARG A 210 6.74 -4.26 -21.46
CA ARG A 210 6.10 -5.55 -21.80
C ARG A 210 7.09 -6.69 -22.02
N ARG A 211 8.31 -6.40 -22.49
CA ARG A 211 9.35 -7.43 -22.76
C ARG A 211 9.94 -8.01 -21.48
N GLN A 212 9.76 -7.34 -20.35
CA GLN A 212 10.21 -7.76 -19.02
C GLN A 212 9.04 -8.25 -18.15
N SER A 213 7.80 -8.21 -18.66
CA SER A 213 6.61 -8.64 -17.91
C SER A 213 6.64 -10.14 -17.61
N PHE A 214 6.06 -10.54 -16.50
CA PHE A 214 5.84 -11.95 -16.17
C PHE A 214 4.54 -12.45 -16.83
N ILE A 215 4.57 -13.69 -17.32
CA ILE A 215 3.40 -14.44 -17.78
C ILE A 215 3.48 -15.80 -17.10
N GLY A 216 2.42 -16.23 -16.44
CA GLY A 216 2.40 -17.45 -15.65
C GLY A 216 1.66 -17.28 -14.33
N MET A 217 2.00 -18.10 -13.34
CA MET A 217 1.37 -18.06 -12.03
C MET A 217 2.41 -17.81 -10.93
N ILE A 218 2.04 -16.97 -9.94
CA ILE A 218 2.83 -16.66 -8.75
C ILE A 218 1.99 -16.97 -7.51
N THR A 219 2.62 -17.59 -6.51
CA THR A 219 1.98 -17.84 -5.22
C THR A 219 2.99 -17.80 -4.07
N ASP A 220 2.47 -17.76 -2.84
CA ASP A 220 3.25 -18.01 -1.62
C ASP A 220 4.38 -16.97 -1.45
N VAL A 221 4.07 -15.71 -1.80
CA VAL A 221 5.01 -14.59 -1.71
C VAL A 221 5.11 -14.14 -0.27
N HIS A 222 6.32 -14.24 0.27
CA HIS A 222 6.67 -13.81 1.60
C HIS A 222 7.92 -12.94 1.58
N MET A 223 7.96 -11.96 2.49
CA MET A 223 9.11 -11.10 2.67
C MET A 223 9.38 -10.90 4.16
N TRP A 224 10.66 -10.92 4.52
CA TRP A 224 11.18 -10.66 5.85
C TRP A 224 12.15 -9.48 5.82
N ASP A 225 12.27 -8.77 6.93
CA ASP A 225 13.21 -7.65 7.14
C ASP A 225 14.60 -8.08 7.66
N HIS A 226 14.88 -9.37 7.57
CA HIS A 226 16.12 -10.01 7.98
C HIS A 226 16.49 -11.14 7.01
N THR A 227 17.73 -11.62 7.09
CA THR A 227 18.19 -12.76 6.30
C THR A 227 17.74 -14.07 6.96
N LEU A 228 17.05 -14.92 6.21
CA LEU A 228 16.74 -16.28 6.64
C LEU A 228 17.98 -17.17 6.54
N SER A 229 18.09 -18.10 7.47
CA SER A 229 19.07 -19.19 7.38
C SER A 229 18.71 -20.20 6.28
N SER A 230 19.69 -20.97 5.81
CA SER A 230 19.43 -22.05 4.83
C SER A 230 18.37 -23.05 5.31
N CYS A 231 18.29 -23.31 6.62
CA CYS A 231 17.28 -24.20 7.20
C CYS A 231 15.87 -23.61 7.12
N GLU A 232 15.73 -22.30 7.33
CA GLU A 232 14.45 -21.61 7.21
C GLU A 232 13.99 -21.53 5.76
N VAL A 233 14.92 -21.25 4.83
CA VAL A 233 14.65 -21.32 3.38
C VAL A 233 14.21 -22.73 2.99
N GLN A 234 14.86 -23.78 3.50
CA GLN A 234 14.46 -25.16 3.20
C GLN A 234 13.06 -25.48 3.73
N ARG A 235 12.69 -24.98 4.92
CA ARG A 235 11.33 -25.15 5.46
C ARG A 235 10.28 -24.48 4.56
N TYR A 236 10.59 -23.31 4.01
CA TYR A 236 9.73 -22.67 3.00
C TYR A 236 9.60 -23.55 1.76
N VAL A 237 10.72 -23.99 1.18
CA VAL A 237 10.76 -24.82 -0.04
C VAL A 237 9.93 -26.09 0.10
N ASP A 238 10.11 -26.80 1.21
CA ASP A 238 9.43 -28.07 1.51
C ASP A 238 7.95 -27.91 1.89
N ASP A 239 7.41 -26.68 1.91
CA ASP A 239 6.06 -26.36 2.41
C ASP A 239 5.81 -26.90 3.83
N ARG A 240 6.85 -26.82 4.67
CA ARG A 240 6.79 -27.21 6.10
C ARG A 240 6.40 -26.01 6.95
N ASN A 241 6.39 -26.19 8.26
CA ASN A 241 6.09 -25.10 9.20
C ASN A 241 7.21 -24.02 9.19
N PHE A 242 7.15 -23.10 8.22
CA PHE A 242 7.99 -21.90 8.13
C PHE A 242 7.26 -20.69 8.75
N SER A 243 8.03 -19.77 9.32
CA SER A 243 7.50 -18.53 9.89
C SER A 243 6.97 -17.63 8.77
N PRO A 244 5.71 -17.16 8.80
CA PRO A 244 5.22 -16.21 7.80
C PRO A 244 6.08 -14.94 7.76
N GLY A 245 6.24 -14.37 6.56
CA GLY A 245 6.93 -13.08 6.37
C GLY A 245 6.34 -11.96 7.22
N ASN A 246 7.19 -11.20 7.92
CA ASN A 246 6.79 -10.05 8.73
C ASN A 246 6.65 -8.75 7.92
N VAL A 247 7.16 -8.72 6.69
CA VAL A 247 7.02 -7.59 5.75
C VAL A 247 5.89 -7.84 4.75
N LEU A 248 5.90 -9.01 4.10
CA LEU A 248 4.82 -9.50 3.25
C LEU A 248 4.42 -10.89 3.71
N ASN A 249 3.13 -11.09 3.94
CA ASN A 249 2.58 -12.35 4.41
C ASN A 249 1.49 -12.84 3.46
N TRP A 250 1.74 -13.91 2.70
CA TRP A 250 0.74 -14.49 1.80
C TRP A 250 -0.57 -14.90 2.50
N ARG A 251 -0.53 -15.21 3.80
CA ARG A 251 -1.70 -15.58 4.61
C ARG A 251 -2.50 -14.38 5.13
N ALA A 252 -1.98 -13.16 4.93
CA ALA A 252 -2.60 -11.91 5.34
C ALA A 252 -2.04 -10.79 4.45
N LEU A 253 -2.30 -10.87 3.15
CA LEU A 253 -1.70 -10.00 2.15
C LEU A 253 -2.61 -8.82 1.83
N GLU A 254 -2.08 -7.60 1.91
CA GLU A 254 -2.75 -6.40 1.42
C GLU A 254 -2.18 -6.05 0.03
N PHE A 255 -3.05 -5.99 -0.98
CA PHE A 255 -2.65 -5.81 -2.37
C PHE A 255 -3.71 -5.08 -3.20
N GLN A 256 -3.27 -4.54 -4.34
CA GLN A 256 -4.14 -3.95 -5.37
C GLN A 256 -3.78 -4.55 -6.73
N THR A 257 -4.77 -5.00 -7.47
CA THR A 257 -4.59 -5.51 -8.84
C THR A 257 -4.88 -4.41 -9.85
N THR A 258 -4.07 -4.36 -10.91
CA THR A 258 -4.31 -3.51 -12.09
C THR A 258 -4.23 -4.37 -13.33
N GLY A 259 -5.12 -4.12 -14.31
CA GLY A 259 -5.17 -4.91 -15.54
C GLY A 259 -5.71 -6.33 -15.33
N ARG A 260 -5.40 -7.24 -16.27
CA ARG A 260 -5.88 -8.63 -16.23
C ARG A 260 -4.98 -9.49 -15.34
N VAL A 261 -5.30 -9.54 -14.05
CA VAL A 261 -4.73 -10.48 -13.08
C VAL A 261 -5.85 -11.32 -12.49
N LEU A 262 -5.74 -12.64 -12.56
CA LEU A 262 -6.72 -13.56 -11.97
C LEU A 262 -6.25 -14.01 -10.59
N ILE A 263 -7.21 -14.20 -9.68
CA ILE A 263 -6.98 -14.80 -8.36
C ILE A 263 -7.67 -16.16 -8.37
N GLU A 264 -6.87 -17.22 -8.50
CA GLU A 264 -7.38 -18.57 -8.73
C GLU A 264 -6.97 -19.50 -7.58
N ASN A 265 -7.65 -20.64 -7.44
CA ASN A 265 -7.17 -21.67 -6.51
C ASN A 265 -5.83 -22.21 -7.01
N LYS A 266 -4.90 -22.49 -6.09
CA LYS A 266 -3.65 -23.20 -6.40
C LYS A 266 -3.97 -24.51 -7.11
N GLN A 267 -3.22 -24.80 -8.16
CA GLN A 267 -3.25 -26.10 -8.81
C GLN A 267 -2.54 -27.11 -7.90
N LEU A 268 -3.31 -27.87 -7.13
CA LEU A 268 -2.79 -28.99 -6.36
C LEU A 268 -2.75 -30.22 -7.28
N PRO A 269 -1.63 -30.96 -7.33
CA PRO A 269 -1.62 -32.26 -8.00
C PRO A 269 -2.71 -33.13 -7.37
N CYS A 270 -3.58 -33.72 -8.20
CA CYS A 270 -4.45 -34.79 -7.76
C CYS A 270 -3.57 -36.03 -7.56
N TYR A 271 -3.37 -36.43 -6.29
CA TYR A 271 -2.74 -37.70 -5.93
C TYR A 271 -3.79 -38.78 -5.75
#